data_AF-A0A8H7UVC2-F1
#
_entry.id   AF-A0A8H7UVC2-F1
#
_cell.length_a   1.000
_cell.length_b   1.000
_cell.length_c   1.000
_cell.angle_alpha   90.00
_cell.angle_beta   90.00
_cell.angle_gamma   90.00
#
_symmetry.space_group_name_H-M   'P 1'
#
loop_
_entity.id
_entity.type
_entity.pdbx_description
1 polymer ?
#
loop_
_entity_poly.entity_id
_entity_poly.type
_entity_poly.pdbx_seq_one_letter_code
_entity_poly.pdbx_strand_id
1 'polypeptide(L)'
;YMEWRALANYKYDNVSFSLLNSISYWLHDVSLFDSAWRQVCVGAWQWLWSHQLCSLTVAVWTPILAIEGSRRRIPYVWAYMILGQVVAISVASSLFFAVMLVYPSGFHQNVSKRLLWTLGASTVGGIITVIISPYVASTGEFMPNLLVMHILLIFPLASKKFIYMPQFGSISTPLIIITLYTFAAGANLSIYINQWLTCLATLEVKSGSFICDVYTALIGTFFGHPAQTSISYDIVCMQIISVAWMLISSKIRDKEIPSWVLGLVLLTPILSASVTLPLFFAGCEYKNVLKND
;
A
#
# COMPACT_ATOMS: atom_id res chain seq x y z
N TYR A 1 2.94 -25.12 -7.50
CA TYR A 1 3.10 -24.72 -8.93
C TYR A 1 3.41 -25.91 -9.85
N MET A 2 4.40 -26.75 -9.54
CA MET A 2 4.70 -27.97 -10.33
C MET A 2 3.50 -28.96 -10.37
N GLU A 3 2.80 -29.14 -9.24
CA GLU A 3 1.55 -29.92 -9.20
C GLU A 3 0.41 -29.30 -10.01
N TRP A 4 0.31 -27.97 -10.06
CA TRP A 4 -0.71 -27.28 -10.88
C TRP A 4 -0.41 -27.42 -12.37
N ARG A 5 0.86 -27.37 -12.78
CA ARG A 5 1.25 -27.64 -14.18
C ARG A 5 0.99 -29.09 -14.57
N ALA A 6 1.08 -30.02 -13.61
CA ALA A 6 0.70 -31.43 -13.80
C ALA A 6 -0.83 -31.62 -13.88
N LEU A 7 -1.61 -30.92 -13.05
CA LEU A 7 -3.09 -30.94 -13.07
C LEU A 7 -3.68 -30.24 -14.30
N ALA A 8 -3.11 -29.10 -14.72
CA ALA A 8 -3.55 -28.37 -15.91
C ALA A 8 -3.19 -29.07 -17.22
N ASN A 9 -2.13 -29.90 -17.22
CA ASN A 9 -1.80 -30.79 -18.33
C ASN A 9 -2.45 -32.17 -18.23
N TYR A 10 -3.25 -32.43 -17.19
CA TYR A 10 -4.05 -33.65 -17.12
C TYR A 10 -5.24 -33.47 -18.04
N LYS A 11 -5.09 -33.91 -19.30
CA LYS A 11 -6.20 -34.18 -20.21
C LYS A 11 -7.13 -35.17 -19.50
N TYR A 12 -8.17 -34.66 -18.86
CA TYR A 12 -9.31 -35.46 -18.47
C TYR A 12 -10.17 -35.63 -19.72
N ASP A 13 -10.26 -36.86 -20.20
CA ASP A 13 -11.03 -37.21 -21.38
C ASP A 13 -12.47 -36.66 -21.28
N ASN A 14 -12.87 -35.91 -22.31
CA ASN A 14 -14.26 -35.60 -22.70
C ASN A 14 -15.15 -34.69 -21.83
N VAL A 15 -14.60 -33.79 -21.00
CA VAL A 15 -15.41 -32.68 -20.44
C VAL A 15 -14.77 -31.34 -20.75
N SER A 16 -15.39 -30.57 -21.66
CA SER A 16 -15.04 -29.17 -21.90
C SER A 16 -15.37 -28.35 -20.64
N PHE A 17 -14.37 -28.15 -19.78
CA PHE A 17 -14.52 -27.28 -18.64
C PHE A 17 -14.77 -25.85 -19.13
N SER A 18 -15.95 -25.31 -18.84
CA SER A 18 -16.22 -23.88 -18.97
C SER A 18 -15.11 -23.10 -18.25
N LEU A 19 -14.61 -22.02 -18.85
CA LEU A 19 -13.66 -21.08 -18.22
C LEU A 19 -14.15 -20.70 -16.82
N LEU A 20 -15.46 -20.54 -16.67
CA LEU A 20 -16.14 -20.17 -15.42
C LEU A 20 -16.06 -21.30 -14.38
N ASN A 21 -16.13 -22.57 -14.79
CA ASN A 21 -15.92 -23.70 -13.88
C ASN A 21 -14.46 -23.84 -13.49
N SER A 22 -13.52 -23.58 -14.41
CA SER A 22 -12.09 -23.60 -14.09
C SER A 22 -11.71 -22.47 -13.12
N ILE A 23 -12.25 -21.27 -13.34
CA ILE A 23 -12.14 -20.13 -12.42
C ILE A 23 -12.84 -20.46 -11.10
N SER A 24 -14.01 -21.08 -11.12
CA SER A 24 -14.73 -21.48 -9.91
C SER A 24 -13.97 -22.53 -9.10
N TYR A 25 -13.37 -23.55 -9.72
CA TYR A 25 -12.53 -24.52 -9.01
C TYR A 25 -11.23 -23.89 -8.52
N TRP A 26 -10.63 -23.00 -9.31
CA TRP A 26 -9.46 -22.20 -8.92
C TRP A 26 -9.76 -21.27 -7.73
N LEU A 27 -10.97 -20.71 -7.65
CA LEU A 27 -11.46 -19.89 -6.53
C LEU A 27 -11.97 -20.72 -5.35
N HIS A 28 -12.48 -21.93 -5.60
CA HIS A 28 -13.06 -22.82 -4.58
C HIS A 28 -11.97 -23.45 -3.70
N ASP A 29 -10.76 -23.67 -4.23
CA ASP A 29 -9.59 -23.99 -3.42
C ASP A 29 -9.06 -22.72 -2.73
N VAL A 30 -9.70 -22.37 -1.62
CA VAL A 30 -9.34 -21.29 -0.67
C VAL A 30 -7.86 -21.36 -0.21
N SER A 31 -7.20 -22.50 -0.45
CA SER A 31 -5.78 -22.71 -0.19
C SER A 31 -4.87 -21.86 -1.07
N LEU A 32 -5.28 -21.41 -2.27
CA LEU A 32 -4.38 -20.65 -3.15
C LEU A 32 -4.09 -19.25 -2.59
N PHE A 33 -5.13 -18.57 -2.11
CA PHE A 33 -4.98 -17.25 -1.49
C PHE A 33 -4.18 -17.35 -0.18
N ASP A 34 -4.51 -18.30 0.69
CA ASP A 34 -3.76 -18.54 1.93
C ASP A 34 -2.29 -18.87 1.64
N SER A 35 -2.03 -19.83 0.74
CA SER A 35 -0.68 -20.25 0.37
C SER A 35 0.13 -19.10 -0.26
N ALA A 36 -0.48 -18.30 -1.14
CA ALA A 36 0.18 -17.17 -1.76
C ALA A 36 0.56 -16.11 -0.73
N TRP A 37 -0.34 -15.79 0.20
CA TRP A 37 -0.09 -14.81 1.27
C TRP A 37 0.92 -15.32 2.29
N ARG A 38 0.91 -16.61 2.64
CA ARG A 38 1.96 -17.20 3.48
C ARG A 38 3.31 -17.15 2.78
N GLN A 39 3.37 -17.47 1.50
CA GLN A 39 4.61 -17.45 0.73
C GLN A 39 5.30 -16.08 0.70
N VAL A 40 4.52 -15.00 0.74
CA VAL A 40 5.05 -13.62 0.70
C VAL A 40 5.34 -13.05 2.11
N CYS A 41 4.85 -13.73 3.15
CA CYS A 41 5.04 -13.34 4.56
C CYS A 41 6.07 -14.20 5.30
N VAL A 42 6.31 -15.43 4.86
CA VAL A 42 7.28 -16.35 5.47
C VAL A 42 8.67 -16.12 4.90
N GLY A 43 9.59 -15.72 5.77
CA GLY A 43 10.99 -15.48 5.45
C GLY A 43 11.35 -13.99 5.44
N ALA A 44 12.58 -13.68 5.87
CA ALA A 44 13.01 -12.31 6.07
C ALA A 44 13.01 -11.50 4.75
N TRP A 45 13.54 -12.09 3.68
CA TRP A 45 13.65 -11.42 2.39
C TRP A 45 12.30 -11.29 1.68
N GLN A 46 11.43 -12.29 1.78
CA GLN A 46 10.05 -12.23 1.27
C GLN A 46 9.30 -11.08 1.94
N TRP A 47 9.37 -11.04 3.26
CA TRP A 47 8.71 -10.00 4.03
C TRP A 47 9.29 -8.60 3.79
N LEU A 48 10.60 -8.47 3.51
CA LEU A 48 11.24 -7.19 3.13
C LEU A 48 10.56 -6.53 1.93
N TRP A 49 10.11 -7.31 0.95
CA TRP A 49 9.30 -6.80 -0.13
C TRP A 49 7.88 -6.54 0.35
N SER A 50 7.20 -7.58 0.83
CA SER A 50 5.74 -7.57 1.03
C SER A 50 5.25 -6.56 2.05
N HIS A 51 5.99 -6.34 3.14
CA HIS A 51 5.58 -5.39 4.17
C HIS A 51 5.47 -3.95 3.64
N GLN A 52 6.24 -3.59 2.59
CA GLN A 52 6.19 -2.25 2.01
C GLN A 52 4.81 -1.98 1.41
N LEU A 53 4.26 -2.96 0.69
CA LEU A 53 2.92 -2.84 0.08
C LEU A 53 1.84 -2.85 1.16
N CYS A 54 1.93 -3.76 2.13
CA CYS A 54 0.95 -3.86 3.21
C CYS A 54 0.91 -2.58 4.06
N SER A 55 2.08 -2.10 4.50
CA SER A 55 2.23 -0.88 5.30
C SER A 55 1.83 0.39 4.52
N LEU A 56 2.18 0.48 3.23
CA LEU A 56 1.67 1.53 2.34
C LEU A 56 0.15 1.50 2.29
N THR A 57 -0.46 0.33 2.13
CA THR A 57 -1.91 0.20 1.93
C THR A 57 -2.69 0.63 3.17
N VAL A 58 -2.25 0.19 4.36
CA VAL A 58 -2.92 0.52 5.63
C VAL A 58 -2.66 1.96 6.09
N ALA A 59 -1.42 2.45 5.97
CA ALA A 59 -1.01 3.70 6.60
C ALA A 59 -1.00 4.91 5.66
N VAL A 60 -0.98 4.69 4.35
CA VAL A 60 -0.81 5.77 3.35
C VAL A 60 -1.98 5.78 2.38
N TRP A 61 -2.24 4.65 1.71
CA TRP A 61 -3.23 4.57 0.66
C TRP A 61 -4.66 4.81 1.16
N THR A 62 -5.04 4.16 2.27
CA THR A 62 -6.37 4.33 2.87
C THR A 62 -6.62 5.77 3.31
N PRO A 63 -5.71 6.45 4.04
CA PRO A 63 -5.83 7.89 4.30
C PRO A 63 -5.92 8.76 3.05
N ILE A 64 -5.07 8.54 2.03
CA ILE A 64 -5.11 9.31 0.78
C ILE A 64 -6.49 9.20 0.14
N LEU A 65 -6.99 7.99 -0.03
CA LEU A 65 -8.31 7.72 -0.59
C LEU A 65 -9.40 8.47 0.19
N ALA A 66 -9.44 8.32 1.51
CA ALA A 66 -10.47 8.93 2.34
C ALA A 66 -10.42 10.47 2.33
N ILE A 67 -9.22 11.03 2.50
CA ILE A 67 -9.01 12.48 2.62
C ILE A 67 -9.24 13.16 1.28
N GLU A 68 -8.57 12.71 0.23
CA GLU A 68 -8.67 13.32 -1.10
C GLU A 68 -10.02 13.01 -1.76
N GLY A 69 -10.56 11.81 -1.52
CA GLY A 69 -11.90 11.45 -1.95
C GLY A 69 -12.97 12.32 -1.29
N SER A 70 -12.84 12.62 0.00
CA SER A 70 -13.74 13.55 0.70
C SER A 70 -13.62 14.98 0.18
N ARG A 71 -12.39 15.51 0.04
CA ARG A 71 -12.14 16.87 -0.47
C ARG A 71 -12.68 17.11 -1.87
N ARG A 72 -12.57 16.10 -2.74
CA ARG A 72 -12.97 16.16 -4.15
C ARG A 72 -14.38 15.61 -4.38
N ARG A 73 -15.06 15.16 -3.32
CA ARG A 73 -16.39 14.52 -3.34
C ARG A 73 -16.46 13.35 -4.33
N ILE A 74 -15.36 12.60 -4.46
CA ILE A 74 -15.32 11.42 -5.32
C ILE A 74 -16.25 10.37 -4.71
N PRO A 75 -17.30 9.93 -5.43
CA PRO A 75 -18.22 8.93 -4.91
C PRO A 75 -17.54 7.54 -4.92
N TYR A 76 -17.99 6.65 -4.04
CA TYR A 76 -17.57 5.25 -4.00
C TYR A 76 -16.05 5.02 -3.91
N VAL A 77 -15.33 5.84 -3.13
CA VAL A 77 -13.88 5.73 -2.92
C VAL A 77 -13.44 4.32 -2.51
N TRP A 78 -14.27 3.62 -1.73
CA TRP A 78 -14.04 2.22 -1.34
C TRP A 78 -13.82 1.28 -2.54
N ALA A 79 -14.38 1.59 -3.71
CA ALA A 79 -14.21 0.78 -4.92
C ALA A 79 -12.75 0.77 -5.40
N TYR A 80 -11.99 1.85 -5.19
CA TYR A 80 -10.55 1.87 -5.49
C TYR A 80 -9.77 0.94 -4.55
N MET A 81 -10.19 0.83 -3.29
CA MET A 81 -9.59 -0.15 -2.38
C MET A 81 -9.88 -1.58 -2.83
N ILE A 82 -11.14 -1.89 -3.18
CA ILE A 82 -11.50 -3.22 -3.71
C ILE A 82 -10.74 -3.55 -4.99
N LEU A 83 -10.63 -2.59 -5.93
CA LEU A 83 -9.83 -2.75 -7.13
C LEU A 83 -8.37 -3.05 -6.79
N GLY A 84 -7.84 -2.37 -5.78
CA GLY A 84 -6.49 -2.60 -5.26
C GLY A 84 -6.28 -4.03 -4.72
N GLN A 85 -7.27 -4.57 -4.00
CA GLN A 85 -7.21 -5.94 -3.46
C GLN A 85 -7.38 -7.04 -4.52
N VAL A 86 -8.16 -6.77 -5.57
CA VAL A 86 -8.47 -7.76 -6.62
C VAL A 86 -7.43 -7.76 -7.74
N VAL A 87 -6.89 -6.59 -8.11
CA VAL A 87 -5.98 -6.43 -9.25
C VAL A 87 -4.58 -6.13 -8.78
N ALA A 88 -4.34 -4.90 -8.30
CA ALA A 88 -3.06 -4.42 -7.81
C ALA A 88 -3.26 -3.02 -7.21
N ILE A 89 -2.53 -2.71 -6.15
CA ILE A 89 -2.60 -1.38 -5.51
C ILE A 89 -2.10 -0.31 -6.48
N SER A 90 -1.04 -0.57 -7.26
CA SER A 90 -0.52 0.37 -8.26
C SER A 90 -1.52 0.72 -9.36
N VAL A 91 -2.34 -0.22 -9.80
CA VAL A 91 -3.40 0.04 -10.79
C VAL A 91 -4.46 0.95 -10.19
N ALA A 92 -4.93 0.63 -8.98
CA ALA A 92 -5.91 1.45 -8.27
C ALA A 92 -5.39 2.87 -7.98
N SER A 93 -4.13 2.99 -7.53
CA SER A 93 -3.49 4.28 -7.26
C SER A 93 -3.29 5.11 -8.52
N SER A 94 -2.88 4.51 -9.63
CA SER A 94 -2.74 5.20 -10.91
C SER A 94 -4.07 5.81 -11.38
N LEU A 95 -5.15 5.03 -11.30
CA LEU A 95 -6.49 5.50 -11.66
C LEU A 95 -6.98 6.61 -10.74
N PHE A 96 -6.82 6.46 -9.43
CA PHE A 96 -7.24 7.49 -8.48
C PHE A 96 -6.45 8.79 -8.65
N PHE A 97 -5.13 8.72 -8.87
CA PHE A 97 -4.32 9.88 -9.15
C PHE A 97 -4.76 10.57 -10.45
N ALA A 98 -5.10 9.82 -11.50
CA ALA A 98 -5.68 10.39 -12.71
C ALA A 98 -7.01 11.11 -12.40
N VAL A 99 -7.87 10.53 -11.57
CA VAL A 99 -9.12 11.16 -11.11
C VAL A 99 -8.85 12.44 -10.30
N MET A 100 -7.82 12.46 -9.45
CA MET A 100 -7.42 13.67 -8.72
C MET A 100 -6.93 14.80 -9.63
N LEU A 101 -6.41 14.50 -10.82
CA LEU A 101 -6.08 15.51 -11.84
C LEU A 101 -7.33 16.08 -12.51
N VAL A 102 -8.33 15.23 -12.77
CA VAL A 102 -9.59 15.63 -13.43
C VAL A 102 -10.51 16.39 -12.48
N TYR A 103 -10.56 16.02 -11.21
CA TYR A 103 -11.37 16.65 -10.18
C TYR A 103 -10.49 17.49 -9.26
N PRO A 104 -10.11 18.73 -9.64
CA PRO A 104 -9.29 19.58 -8.78
C PRO A 104 -9.98 19.82 -7.43
N SER A 105 -9.18 19.94 -6.37
CA SER A 105 -9.70 20.17 -5.03
C SER A 105 -10.47 21.49 -5.02
N GLY A 106 -11.77 21.43 -4.72
CA GLY A 106 -12.54 22.64 -4.49
C GLY A 106 -11.98 23.36 -3.28
N PHE A 107 -11.70 24.66 -3.42
CA PHE A 107 -11.16 25.50 -2.35
C PHE A 107 -11.89 25.24 -1.01
N HIS A 108 -11.13 24.85 0.02
CA HIS A 108 -11.53 24.77 1.43
C HIS A 108 -12.60 23.72 1.84
N GLN A 109 -12.61 22.52 1.27
CA GLN A 109 -13.42 21.44 1.86
C GLN A 109 -12.69 20.76 3.02
N ASN A 110 -13.20 21.01 4.23
CA ASN A 110 -12.68 20.40 5.45
C ASN A 110 -13.10 18.93 5.55
N VAL A 111 -12.15 18.10 5.93
CA VAL A 111 -12.40 16.68 6.24
C VAL A 111 -12.99 16.59 7.65
N SER A 112 -14.00 15.73 7.83
CA SER A 112 -14.61 15.52 9.15
C SER A 112 -13.59 15.04 10.18
N LYS A 113 -13.53 15.67 11.36
CA LYS A 113 -12.68 15.19 12.47
C LYS A 113 -12.95 13.74 12.85
N ARG A 114 -14.20 13.28 12.74
CA ARG A 114 -14.56 11.89 13.01
C ARG A 114 -13.91 10.94 12.00
N LEU A 115 -13.89 11.32 10.72
CA LEU A 115 -13.17 10.55 9.70
C LEU A 115 -11.68 10.47 10.03
N LEU A 116 -11.06 11.58 10.41
CA LEU A 116 -9.63 11.61 10.75
C LEU A 116 -9.29 10.73 11.96
N TRP A 117 -10.13 10.74 13.01
CA TRP A 117 -9.95 9.83 14.14
C TRP A 117 -10.15 8.37 13.75
N THR A 118 -11.16 8.06 12.92
CA THR A 118 -11.36 6.72 12.39
C THR A 118 -10.18 6.27 11.52
N LEU A 119 -9.62 7.16 10.71
CA LEU A 119 -8.41 6.89 9.91
C LEU A 119 -7.19 6.66 10.80
N GLY A 120 -7.00 7.45 11.85
CA GLY A 120 -5.92 7.25 12.81
C GLY A 120 -6.01 5.89 13.49
N ALA A 121 -7.20 5.52 14.01
CA ALA A 121 -7.43 4.22 14.63
C ALA A 121 -7.23 3.06 13.63
N SER A 122 -7.75 3.19 12.41
CA SER A 122 -7.61 2.16 11.36
C SER A 122 -6.16 2.02 10.90
N THR A 123 -5.41 3.12 10.81
CA THR A 123 -3.99 3.13 10.47
C THR A 123 -3.15 2.44 11.53
N VAL A 124 -3.36 2.78 12.81
CA VAL A 124 -2.65 2.13 13.93
C VAL A 124 -2.98 0.65 14.00
N GLY A 125 -4.26 0.28 13.95
CA GLY A 125 -4.68 -1.12 13.93
C GLY A 125 -4.11 -1.88 12.73
N GLY A 126 -4.13 -1.28 11.54
CA GLY A 126 -3.56 -1.86 10.33
C GLY A 126 -2.05 -2.09 10.44
N ILE A 127 -1.30 -1.10 10.95
CA ILE A 127 0.15 -1.25 11.20
C ILE A 127 0.41 -2.39 12.18
N ILE A 128 -0.38 -2.53 13.25
CA ILE A 128 -0.25 -3.65 14.19
C ILE A 128 -0.44 -4.98 13.47
N THR A 129 -1.48 -5.12 12.64
CA THR A 129 -1.70 -6.36 11.85
C THR A 129 -0.54 -6.65 10.90
N VAL A 130 0.07 -5.63 10.29
CA VAL A 130 1.26 -5.78 9.44
C VAL A 130 2.44 -6.29 10.26
N ILE A 131 2.73 -5.68 11.41
CA ILE A 131 3.85 -6.09 12.28
C ILE A 131 3.68 -7.54 12.75
N ILE A 132 2.46 -7.97 13.08
CA ILE A 132 2.17 -9.32 13.55
C ILE A 132 2.25 -10.36 12.43
N SER A 133 1.94 -9.98 11.19
CA SER A 133 1.81 -10.89 10.03
C SER A 133 2.93 -11.93 9.88
N PRO A 134 4.23 -11.59 9.87
CA PRO A 134 5.30 -12.58 9.69
C PRO A 134 5.38 -13.59 10.85
N TYR A 135 4.96 -13.20 12.07
CA TYR A 135 4.99 -14.08 13.25
C TYR A 135 3.83 -15.06 13.30
N VAL A 136 2.70 -14.72 12.68
CA VAL A 136 1.53 -15.60 12.58
C VAL A 136 1.45 -16.31 11.22
N ALA A 137 2.36 -16.01 10.28
CA ALA A 137 2.32 -16.52 8.90
C ALA A 137 2.43 -18.04 8.77
N SER A 138 2.89 -18.76 9.80
CA SER A 138 2.93 -20.23 9.84
C SER A 138 1.83 -20.85 10.71
N THR A 139 0.97 -20.04 11.34
CA THR A 139 -0.05 -20.51 12.29
C THR A 139 -1.47 -20.39 11.70
N GLY A 140 -2.46 -20.94 12.40
CA GLY A 140 -3.87 -20.78 12.05
C GLY A 140 -4.38 -19.33 12.17
N GLU A 141 -3.66 -18.48 12.90
CA GLU A 141 -4.04 -17.09 13.17
C GLU A 141 -3.73 -16.13 12.00
N PHE A 142 -3.02 -16.61 10.97
CA PHE A 142 -2.67 -15.80 9.81
C PHE A 142 -3.89 -15.21 9.11
N MET A 143 -4.86 -16.06 8.77
CA MET A 143 -6.05 -15.67 8.01
C MET A 143 -6.96 -14.72 8.81
N PRO A 144 -7.23 -14.95 10.11
CA PRO A 144 -7.89 -13.96 10.96
C PRO A 144 -7.18 -12.60 11.01
N ASN A 145 -5.86 -12.56 11.20
CA ASN A 145 -5.09 -11.31 11.21
C ASN A 145 -5.20 -10.57 9.88
N LEU A 146 -5.09 -11.30 8.76
CA LEU A 146 -5.25 -10.75 7.42
C LEU A 146 -6.66 -10.21 7.19
N LEU A 147 -7.70 -10.92 7.64
CA LEU A 147 -9.09 -10.44 7.57
C LEU A 147 -9.29 -9.14 8.35
N VAL A 148 -8.75 -9.04 9.57
CA VAL A 148 -8.80 -7.81 10.38
C VAL A 148 -8.14 -6.66 9.63
N MET A 149 -6.96 -6.87 9.03
CA MET A 149 -6.29 -5.87 8.21
C MET A 149 -7.21 -5.35 7.09
N HIS A 150 -7.87 -6.24 6.34
CA HIS A 150 -8.76 -5.86 5.25
C HIS A 150 -10.02 -5.11 5.73
N ILE A 151 -10.60 -5.49 6.86
CA ILE A 151 -11.71 -4.76 7.47
C ILE A 151 -11.29 -3.32 7.80
N LEU A 152 -10.11 -3.14 8.38
CA LEU A 152 -9.56 -1.82 8.72
C LEU A 152 -9.27 -0.95 7.50
N LEU A 153 -8.93 -1.55 6.35
CA LEU A 153 -8.75 -0.83 5.08
C LEU A 153 -10.08 -0.27 4.53
N ILE A 154 -11.16 -1.04 4.63
CA ILE A 154 -12.45 -0.70 3.99
C ILE A 154 -13.33 0.14 4.91
N PHE A 155 -13.29 -0.11 6.22
CA PHE A 155 -14.14 0.56 7.21
C PHE A 155 -14.18 2.10 7.11
N PRO A 156 -13.04 2.82 7.06
CA PRO A 156 -13.07 4.27 6.93
C PRO A 156 -13.62 4.76 5.59
N LEU A 157 -13.58 3.92 4.54
CA LEU A 157 -13.99 4.26 3.17
C LEU A 157 -15.48 4.00 2.89
N ALA A 158 -16.08 3.04 3.60
CA ALA A 158 -17.47 2.62 3.36
C ALA A 158 -18.53 3.55 3.98
N SER A 159 -18.17 4.32 5.01
CA SER A 159 -19.13 5.13 5.76
C SER A 159 -19.45 6.47 5.09
N LYS A 160 -20.56 6.53 4.34
CA LYS A 160 -21.10 7.75 3.71
C LYS A 160 -21.31 8.92 4.69
N LYS A 161 -21.62 8.62 5.96
CA LYS A 161 -21.81 9.63 7.02
C LYS A 161 -20.55 10.45 7.30
N PHE A 162 -19.36 9.91 7.02
CA PHE A 162 -18.09 10.61 7.25
C PHE A 162 -17.66 11.51 6.10
N ILE A 163 -18.15 11.26 4.89
CA ILE A 163 -17.67 11.88 3.66
C ILE A 163 -18.41 13.18 3.32
N TYR A 164 -19.67 13.33 3.76
CA TYR A 164 -20.55 14.42 3.30
C TYR A 164 -21.05 15.38 4.39
N MET A 165 -20.40 15.45 5.56
CA MET A 165 -20.76 16.45 6.56
C MET A 165 -20.10 17.81 6.26
N PRO A 166 -20.86 18.88 5.99
CA PRO A 166 -20.29 20.21 5.88
C PRO A 166 -19.77 20.65 7.26
N GLN A 167 -18.46 20.85 7.38
CA GLN A 167 -17.83 21.42 8.57
C GLN A 167 -17.16 22.76 8.27
N PHE A 168 -17.46 23.75 9.10
CA PHE A 168 -16.79 25.04 9.12
C PHE A 168 -15.32 24.87 9.56
N GLY A 169 -14.43 25.62 8.92
CA GLY A 169 -12.98 25.48 9.04
C GLY A 169 -12.48 25.63 10.47
N SER A 170 -11.80 24.60 10.95
CA SER A 170 -11.03 24.65 12.18
C SER A 170 -9.56 24.38 11.84
N ILE A 171 -8.68 25.28 12.27
CA ILE A 171 -7.21 25.22 12.12
C ILE A 171 -6.62 23.87 12.60
N SER A 172 -7.32 23.15 13.49
CA SER A 172 -6.91 21.83 13.97
C SER A 172 -6.91 20.73 12.90
N THR A 173 -7.67 20.86 11.80
CA THR A 173 -7.85 19.76 10.83
C THR A 173 -6.60 19.47 10.00
N PRO A 174 -5.93 20.47 9.38
CA PRO A 174 -4.65 20.24 8.71
C PRO A 174 -3.57 19.66 9.61
N LEU A 175 -3.47 20.10 10.87
CA LEU A 175 -2.48 19.59 11.83
C LEU A 175 -2.69 18.11 12.15
N ILE A 176 -3.94 17.64 12.25
CA ILE A 176 -4.24 16.22 12.43
C ILE A 176 -3.82 15.42 11.19
N ILE A 177 -4.06 15.94 9.99
CA ILE A 177 -3.65 15.28 8.73
C ILE A 177 -2.13 15.21 8.62
N ILE A 178 -1.41 16.30 8.93
CA ILE A 178 0.06 16.33 8.98
C ILE A 178 0.59 15.28 9.96
N THR A 179 0.02 15.24 11.17
CA THR A 179 0.38 14.25 12.20
C THR A 179 0.14 12.83 11.71
N LEU A 180 -1.01 12.55 11.08
CA LEU A 180 -1.34 11.22 10.55
C LEU A 180 -0.33 10.75 9.50
N TYR A 181 -0.02 11.60 8.52
CA TYR A 181 0.94 11.25 7.48
C TYR A 181 2.37 11.15 7.99
N THR A 182 2.76 12.02 8.93
CA THR A 182 4.10 11.96 9.55
C THR A 182 4.25 10.70 10.40
N PHE A 183 3.22 10.32 11.15
CA PHE A 183 3.16 9.06 11.88
C PHE A 183 3.28 7.86 10.93
N ALA A 184 2.52 7.84 9.83
CA ALA A 184 2.60 6.79 8.82
C ALA A 184 4.02 6.66 8.24
N ALA A 185 4.66 7.78 7.89
CA ALA A 185 6.03 7.80 7.39
C ALA A 185 7.03 7.23 8.43
N GLY A 186 6.95 7.67 9.68
CA GLY A 186 7.84 7.22 10.75
C GLY A 186 7.65 5.74 11.10
N ALA A 187 6.40 5.28 11.17
CA ALA A 187 6.09 3.87 11.40
C ALA A 187 6.61 2.98 10.25
N ASN A 188 6.35 3.37 9.00
CA ASN A 188 6.81 2.61 7.83
C ASN A 188 8.34 2.59 7.73
N LEU A 189 9.01 3.71 8.01
CA LEU A 189 10.47 3.76 8.05
C LEU A 189 11.03 2.84 9.14
N SER A 190 10.39 2.80 10.31
CA SER A 190 10.81 1.94 11.43
C SER A 190 10.68 0.46 11.08
N ILE A 191 9.54 0.06 10.48
CA ILE A 191 9.33 -1.32 10.00
C ILE A 191 10.38 -1.66 8.93
N TYR A 192 10.61 -0.76 7.97
CA TYR A 192 11.54 -0.97 6.86
C TYR A 192 12.98 -1.15 7.34
N ILE A 193 13.47 -0.27 8.24
CA ILE A 193 14.81 -0.38 8.83
C ILE A 193 14.94 -1.68 9.63
N ASN A 194 13.97 -1.99 10.49
CA ASN A 194 14.00 -3.22 11.29
C ASN A 194 14.03 -4.47 10.40
N GLN A 195 13.29 -4.46 9.30
CA GLN A 195 13.26 -5.59 8.38
C GLN A 195 14.56 -5.73 7.59
N TRP A 196 15.16 -4.61 7.16
CA TRP A 196 16.50 -4.63 6.57
C TRP A 196 17.54 -5.21 7.52
N LEU A 197 17.55 -4.78 8.79
CA LEU A 197 18.47 -5.31 9.80
C LEU A 197 18.30 -6.82 9.97
N THR A 198 17.06 -7.31 9.98
CA THR A 198 16.75 -8.75 10.05
C THR A 198 17.24 -9.50 8.81
N CYS A 199 17.08 -8.93 7.62
CA CYS A 199 17.58 -9.54 6.37
C CYS A 199 19.10 -9.61 6.35
N LEU A 200 19.78 -8.54 6.77
CA LEU A 200 21.23 -8.50 6.83
C LEU A 200 21.78 -9.46 7.90
N ALA A 201 21.10 -9.60 9.04
CA ALA A 201 21.47 -10.55 10.08
C ALA A 201 21.29 -12.03 9.67
N THR A 202 20.41 -12.30 8.70
CA THR A 202 20.13 -13.65 8.17
C THR A 202 20.86 -13.93 6.85
N LEU A 203 21.69 -12.99 6.37
CA LEU A 203 22.43 -13.15 5.12
C LEU A 203 23.64 -14.08 5.31
N GLU A 204 23.66 -15.18 4.58
CA GLU A 204 24.83 -16.06 4.49
C GLU A 204 25.79 -15.52 3.42
N VAL A 205 27.00 -15.08 3.83
CA VAL A 205 28.02 -14.58 2.89
C VAL A 205 28.68 -15.76 2.18
N LYS A 206 28.46 -15.90 0.86
CA LYS A 206 28.91 -17.05 0.05
C LYS A 206 29.82 -16.66 -1.10
N SER A 207 29.57 -15.53 -1.75
CA SER A 207 30.29 -15.12 -2.96
C SER A 207 31.60 -14.35 -2.70
N GLY A 208 31.98 -14.17 -1.42
CA GLY A 208 33.11 -13.34 -1.02
C GLY A 208 32.86 -11.83 -1.15
N SER A 209 31.69 -11.42 -1.67
CA SER A 209 31.26 -10.02 -1.79
C SER A 209 29.88 -9.83 -1.17
N PHE A 210 29.82 -9.09 -0.06
CA PHE A 210 28.59 -8.78 0.66
C PHE A 210 27.51 -8.17 -0.24
N ILE A 211 27.90 -7.23 -1.13
CA ILE A 211 26.96 -6.57 -2.04
C ILE A 211 26.37 -7.56 -3.04
N CYS A 212 27.18 -8.48 -3.54
CA CYS A 212 26.72 -9.52 -4.47
C CYS A 212 25.74 -10.47 -3.79
N ASP A 213 26.00 -10.85 -2.53
CA ASP A 213 25.10 -11.72 -1.76
C ASP A 213 23.77 -11.04 -1.45
N VAL A 214 23.78 -9.74 -1.06
CA VAL A 214 22.54 -8.95 -0.89
C VAL A 214 21.76 -8.87 -2.19
N TYR A 215 22.42 -8.54 -3.31
CA TYR A 215 21.78 -8.45 -4.61
C TYR A 215 21.17 -9.79 -5.03
N THR A 216 21.91 -10.88 -4.84
CA THR A 216 21.45 -12.25 -5.14
C THR A 216 20.24 -12.62 -4.29
N ALA A 217 20.23 -12.28 -3.00
CA ALA A 217 19.08 -12.51 -2.12
C ALA A 217 17.85 -11.72 -2.56
N LEU A 218 18.01 -10.45 -2.94
CA LEU A 218 16.93 -9.60 -3.44
C LEU A 218 16.33 -10.14 -4.74
N ILE A 219 17.16 -10.39 -5.75
CA ILE A 219 16.73 -10.88 -7.07
C ILE A 219 16.18 -12.31 -6.97
N GLY A 220 16.85 -13.17 -6.21
CA GLY A 220 16.41 -14.54 -5.96
C GLY A 220 15.06 -14.58 -5.26
N THR A 221 14.79 -13.67 -4.32
CA THR A 221 13.47 -13.55 -3.69
C THR A 221 12.45 -12.99 -4.67
N PHE A 222 12.79 -11.91 -5.39
CA PHE A 222 11.89 -11.24 -6.35
C PHE A 222 11.33 -12.22 -7.38
N PHE A 223 12.17 -13.08 -7.95
CA PHE A 223 11.79 -14.05 -8.98
C PHE A 223 11.57 -15.48 -8.45
N GLY A 224 11.74 -15.70 -7.15
CA GLY A 224 11.73 -17.04 -6.56
C GLY A 224 10.35 -17.70 -6.53
N HIS A 225 9.28 -16.91 -6.55
CA HIS A 225 7.91 -17.43 -6.55
C HIS A 225 6.94 -16.48 -7.28
N PRO A 226 5.99 -16.98 -8.10
CA PRO A 226 5.05 -16.11 -8.84
C PRO A 226 4.27 -15.11 -7.98
N ALA A 227 3.79 -15.53 -6.80
CA ALA A 227 3.10 -14.62 -5.86
C ALA A 227 4.03 -13.50 -5.35
N GLN A 228 5.30 -13.84 -5.06
CA GLN A 228 6.31 -12.87 -4.64
C GLN A 228 6.64 -11.90 -5.78
N THR A 229 6.82 -12.42 -6.98
CA THR A 229 7.07 -11.62 -8.18
C THR A 229 5.93 -10.63 -8.45
N SER A 230 4.68 -11.07 -8.32
CA SER A 230 3.50 -10.22 -8.49
C SER A 230 3.49 -9.04 -7.51
N ILE A 231 3.68 -9.31 -6.20
CA ILE A 231 3.72 -8.27 -5.17
C ILE A 231 4.93 -7.34 -5.35
N SER A 232 6.07 -7.90 -5.72
CA SER A 232 7.30 -7.11 -5.90
C SER A 232 7.19 -6.17 -7.10
N TYR A 233 6.57 -6.60 -8.21
CA TYR A 233 6.24 -5.70 -9.32
C TYR A 233 5.23 -4.63 -8.91
N ASP A 234 4.20 -4.97 -8.13
CA ASP A 234 3.23 -3.98 -7.64
C ASP A 234 3.93 -2.88 -6.82
N ILE A 235 4.90 -3.25 -5.97
CA ILE A 235 5.74 -2.30 -5.22
C ILE A 235 6.54 -1.40 -6.17
N VAL A 236 7.23 -1.95 -7.16
CA VAL A 236 8.02 -1.17 -8.12
C VAL A 236 7.11 -0.18 -8.87
N CYS A 237 5.95 -0.64 -9.35
CA CYS A 237 4.96 0.22 -9.99
C CYS A 237 4.44 1.30 -9.05
N MET A 238 4.18 0.96 -7.78
CA MET A 238 3.80 1.91 -6.73
C MET A 238 4.87 2.99 -6.50
N GLN A 239 6.15 2.64 -6.55
CA GLN A 239 7.22 3.63 -6.43
C GLN A 239 7.25 4.57 -7.63
N ILE A 240 7.18 4.03 -8.85
CA ILE A 240 7.16 4.83 -10.08
C ILE A 240 5.98 5.79 -10.10
N ILE A 241 4.76 5.31 -9.82
CA ILE A 241 3.57 6.15 -9.84
C ILE A 241 3.59 7.20 -8.73
N SER A 242 4.16 6.88 -7.55
CA SER A 242 4.31 7.85 -6.46
C SER A 242 5.28 8.97 -6.83
N VAL A 243 6.42 8.63 -7.45
CA VAL A 243 7.37 9.62 -7.99
C VAL A 243 6.71 10.49 -9.04
N ALA A 244 6.02 9.88 -10.02
CA ALA A 244 5.32 10.62 -11.06
C ALA A 244 4.27 11.58 -10.46
N TRP A 245 3.49 11.10 -9.48
CA TRP A 245 2.50 11.91 -8.77
C TRP A 245 3.13 13.10 -8.05
N MET A 246 4.20 12.89 -7.29
CA MET A 246 4.89 13.98 -6.57
C MET A 246 5.37 15.07 -7.54
N LEU A 247 5.99 14.67 -8.65
CA LEU A 247 6.48 15.60 -9.68
C LEU A 247 5.34 16.38 -10.35
N ILE A 248 4.31 15.67 -10.81
CA ILE A 248 3.17 16.27 -11.52
C ILE A 248 2.38 17.18 -10.58
N SER A 249 2.04 16.70 -9.37
CA SER A 249 1.26 17.47 -8.41
C SER A 249 2.01 18.73 -7.95
N SER A 250 3.33 18.68 -7.78
CA SER A 250 4.14 19.86 -7.48
C SER A 250 4.12 20.85 -8.63
N LYS A 251 4.35 20.39 -9.86
CA LYS A 251 4.33 21.28 -11.03
C LYS A 251 2.98 21.97 -11.22
N ILE A 252 1.88 21.26 -11.01
CA ILE A 252 0.52 21.83 -11.12
C ILE A 252 0.26 22.84 -10.00
N ARG A 253 0.58 22.51 -8.76
CA ARG A 253 0.26 23.37 -7.60
C ARG A 253 1.21 24.57 -7.46
N ASP A 254 2.51 24.33 -7.62
CA ASP A 254 3.57 25.25 -7.25
C ASP A 254 4.26 25.87 -8.49
N LYS A 255 3.86 25.50 -9.72
CA LYS A 255 4.45 25.88 -11.02
C LYS A 255 5.89 25.41 -11.24
N GLU A 256 6.62 25.10 -10.17
CA GLU A 256 7.95 24.52 -10.14
C GLU A 256 7.99 23.29 -9.21
N ILE A 257 9.08 22.53 -9.25
CA ILE A 257 9.29 21.38 -8.35
C ILE A 257 10.18 21.84 -7.20
N PRO A 258 9.67 21.93 -5.96
CA PRO A 258 10.48 22.35 -4.82
C PRO A 258 11.62 21.37 -4.53
N SER A 259 12.76 21.86 -4.04
CA SER A 259 13.94 21.04 -3.74
C SER A 259 13.66 19.91 -2.74
N TRP A 260 12.76 20.14 -1.77
CA TRP A 260 12.37 19.10 -0.81
C TRP A 260 11.59 17.95 -1.47
N VAL A 261 10.82 18.23 -2.53
CA VAL A 261 10.12 17.20 -3.31
C VAL A 261 11.12 16.40 -4.15
N LEU A 262 12.12 17.06 -4.73
CA LEU A 262 13.22 16.36 -5.41
C LEU A 262 13.96 15.43 -4.45
N GLY A 263 14.21 15.87 -3.22
CA GLY A 263 14.77 15.01 -2.17
C GLY A 263 13.91 13.75 -1.92
N LEU A 264 12.59 13.91 -1.78
CA LEU A 264 11.69 12.77 -1.60
C LEU A 264 11.65 11.83 -2.82
N VAL A 265 11.66 12.37 -4.03
CA VAL A 265 11.70 11.60 -5.29
C VAL A 265 12.97 10.76 -5.37
N LEU A 266 14.12 11.35 -5.05
CA LEU A 266 15.41 10.64 -5.05
C LEU A 266 15.49 9.58 -3.95
N LEU A 267 14.81 9.79 -2.83
CA LEU A 267 14.76 8.84 -1.72
C LEU A 267 13.74 7.71 -1.92
N THR A 268 12.73 7.86 -2.80
CA THR A 268 11.69 6.82 -2.99
C THR A 268 12.27 5.44 -3.34
N PRO A 269 13.21 5.29 -4.29
CA PRO A 269 13.83 3.99 -4.61
C PRO A 269 14.55 3.33 -3.44
N ILE A 270 14.99 4.11 -2.46
CA ILE A 270 15.81 3.66 -1.33
C ILE A 270 14.93 3.37 -0.12
N LEU A 271 14.03 4.29 0.24
CA LEU A 271 13.21 4.26 1.45
C LEU A 271 11.80 3.70 1.23
N SER A 272 11.41 3.42 -0.01
CA SER A 272 10.06 3.07 -0.44
C SER A 272 9.07 4.25 -0.49
N ALA A 273 8.07 4.11 -1.37
CA ALA A 273 6.93 5.02 -1.46
C ALA A 273 6.09 5.02 -0.18
N SER A 274 6.14 3.95 0.62
CA SER A 274 5.45 3.88 1.92
C SER A 274 5.95 4.94 2.92
N VAL A 275 7.16 5.46 2.73
CA VAL A 275 7.76 6.52 3.57
C VAL A 275 7.69 7.88 2.90
N THR A 276 8.08 7.98 1.63
CA THR A 276 8.23 9.30 0.98
C THR A 276 6.90 9.91 0.55
N LEU A 277 5.94 9.11 0.11
CA LEU A 277 4.63 9.61 -0.32
C LEU A 277 3.83 10.27 0.82
N PRO A 278 3.69 9.69 2.03
CA PRO A 278 3.00 10.38 3.11
C PRO A 278 3.74 11.66 3.55
N LEU A 279 5.08 11.68 3.56
CA LEU A 279 5.83 12.93 3.81
C LEU A 279 5.54 13.99 2.76
N PHE A 280 5.38 13.60 1.49
CA PHE A 280 4.93 14.51 0.46
C PHE A 280 3.58 15.12 0.81
N PHE A 281 2.56 14.31 1.10
CA PHE A 281 1.25 14.83 1.48
C PHE A 281 1.29 15.68 2.76
N ALA A 282 2.08 15.31 3.77
CA ALA A 282 2.27 16.13 4.97
C ALA A 282 2.88 17.50 4.65
N GLY A 283 3.92 17.56 3.82
CA GLY A 283 4.54 18.81 3.38
C GLY A 283 3.58 19.68 2.55
N CYS A 284 2.73 19.04 1.74
CA CYS A 284 1.67 19.72 0.99
C CYS A 284 0.65 20.38 1.93
N GLU A 285 0.21 19.67 2.97
CA GLU A 285 -0.69 20.21 3.99
C GLU A 285 -0.04 21.35 4.77
N TYR A 286 1.21 21.19 5.20
CA TYR A 286 1.95 22.21 5.94
C TYR A 286 2.07 23.51 5.14
N LYS A 287 2.38 23.42 3.84
CA LYS A 287 2.43 24.58 2.95
C LYS A 287 1.07 25.28 2.83
N ASN A 288 -0.03 24.53 2.86
CA ASN A 288 -1.37 25.11 2.84
C ASN A 288 -1.70 25.84 4.15
N VAL A 289 -1.23 25.34 5.30
CA VAL A 289 -1.37 26.05 6.59
C VAL A 289 -0.65 27.40 6.53
N LEU A 290 0.62 27.41 6.13
CA LEU A 290 1.43 28.65 6.05
C LEU A 290 0.88 29.72 5.09
N LYS A 291 0.04 29.34 4.11
CA LYS A 291 -0.58 30.30 3.18
C LYS A 291 -1.85 30.94 3.75
N ASN A 292 -2.45 30.36 4.78
CA ASN A 292 -3.70 30.82 5.38
C ASN A 292 -3.48 31.61 6.70
N ASP A 293 -2.26 31.61 7.23
CA ASP A 293 -1.80 32.46 8.34
C ASP A 293 -1.22 33.77 7.81
#